data_AF-A0ABD4EGZ6-F1
#
_entry.id   AF-A0ABD4EGZ6-F1
#
_cell.length_a   1.000
_cell.length_b   1.000
_cell.length_c   1.000
_cell.angle_alpha   90.00
_cell.angle_beta   90.00
_cell.angle_gamma   90.00
#
_symmetry.space_group_name_H-M   'P 1'
#
loop_
_entity.id
_entity.type
_entity.pdbx_description
1 polymer ?
#
loop_
_entity_poly.entity_id
_entity_poly.type
_entity_poly.pdbx_seq_one_letter_code
_entity_poly.pdbx_strand_id
1 'polypeptide(L)'
;MSIVSNNDEKMISDYELFTRFNAHYIQSRISIIETDIEEMYERNTPSLCSDDVTGLIYYESYSVENLAIAIIEEREKLNKYIAKSNRDLKAFYTVLDQYNDPDKKNIKKYIKERSTAHLNLIDSFKRDLYKYIDSNRNKRNKVINQESYYTDSQRFKSNSYPHKHTLNQERVIKDKLIDENEKNISIEVFIEKLKRLDNKSFKEFIYKRNVNNITFEQVLTLLNVIPKKLPKREVTKPYNYIRDVGLKTN
;
A
#
# COMPACT_ATOMS: atom_id res chain seq x y z
N MET A 1 39.22 -31.13 -30.98
CA MET A 1 38.68 -29.94 -30.28
C MET A 1 37.59 -29.36 -31.17
N SER A 2 36.34 -29.74 -30.92
CA SER A 2 35.18 -29.14 -31.60
C SER A 2 34.50 -28.23 -30.60
N ILE A 3 34.60 -26.92 -30.84
CA ILE A 3 33.89 -25.90 -30.07
C ILE A 3 32.41 -26.08 -30.39
N VAL A 4 31.67 -26.73 -29.49
CA VAL A 4 30.21 -26.69 -29.49
C VAL A 4 29.84 -25.24 -29.17
N SER A 5 29.41 -24.51 -30.21
CA SER A 5 28.85 -23.17 -30.06
C SER A 5 27.52 -23.29 -29.30
N ASN A 6 27.59 -23.19 -27.97
CA ASN A 6 26.42 -22.88 -27.15
C ASN A 6 26.06 -21.41 -27.36
N ASN A 7 25.39 -21.12 -28.47
CA ASN A 7 24.48 -19.98 -28.51
C ASN A 7 23.24 -20.41 -27.71
N ASP A 8 23.24 -20.12 -26.40
CA ASP A 8 22.09 -20.32 -25.51
C ASP A 8 20.97 -19.33 -25.87
N GLU A 9 20.38 -19.53 -27.05
CA GLU A 9 19.16 -18.84 -27.46
C GLU A 9 18.05 -19.20 -26.46
N LYS A 10 17.49 -18.17 -25.81
CA LYS A 10 16.44 -18.32 -24.81
C LYS A 10 15.20 -18.96 -25.45
N MET A 11 14.78 -20.09 -24.88
CA MET A 11 13.61 -20.84 -25.28
C MET A 11 12.83 -21.28 -24.04
N ILE A 12 11.57 -21.63 -24.23
CA ILE A 12 10.72 -22.19 -23.17
C ILE A 12 11.18 -23.60 -22.83
N SER A 13 11.25 -23.92 -21.54
CA SER A 13 11.64 -25.25 -21.09
C SER A 13 10.50 -26.27 -21.28
N ASP A 14 10.85 -27.55 -21.38
CA ASP A 14 9.87 -28.64 -21.44
C ASP A 14 8.93 -28.64 -20.22
N TYR A 15 9.50 -28.37 -19.04
CA TYR A 15 8.73 -28.23 -17.81
C TYR A 15 7.65 -27.15 -17.93
N GLU A 16 8.01 -25.96 -18.42
CA GLU A 16 7.04 -24.88 -18.63
C GLU A 16 5.99 -25.25 -19.69
N LEU A 17 6.37 -25.95 -20.75
CA LEU A 17 5.44 -26.39 -21.80
C LEU A 17 4.41 -27.39 -21.26
N PHE A 18 4.84 -28.34 -20.44
CA PHE A 18 3.97 -29.37 -19.86
C PHE A 18 3.11 -28.88 -18.70
N THR A 19 3.42 -27.72 -18.12
CA THR A 19 2.71 -27.17 -16.97
C THR A 19 1.95 -25.90 -17.34
N ARG A 20 2.67 -24.81 -17.63
CA ARG A 20 2.11 -23.46 -17.90
C ARG A 20 1.28 -23.39 -19.17
N PHE A 21 1.57 -24.22 -20.16
CA PHE A 21 0.90 -24.20 -21.48
C PHE A 21 0.05 -25.43 -21.76
N ASN A 22 -0.09 -26.32 -20.78
CA ASN A 22 -0.89 -27.54 -20.92
C ASN A 22 -2.26 -27.34 -20.26
N ALA A 23 -3.30 -27.21 -21.07
CA ALA A 23 -4.67 -27.02 -20.60
C ALA A 23 -5.13 -28.14 -19.64
N HIS A 24 -4.72 -29.40 -19.88
CA HIS A 24 -5.08 -30.51 -19.00
C HIS A 24 -4.43 -30.38 -17.62
N TYR A 25 -3.15 -30.00 -17.57
CA TYR A 25 -2.43 -29.78 -16.31
C TYR A 25 -3.02 -28.60 -15.54
N ILE A 26 -3.33 -27.50 -16.23
CA ILE A 26 -3.98 -26.33 -15.63
C ILE A 26 -5.33 -26.73 -15.03
N GLN A 27 -6.16 -27.46 -15.78
CA GLN A 27 -7.47 -27.89 -15.30
C GLN A 27 -7.35 -28.80 -14.08
N SER A 28 -6.43 -29.78 -14.10
CA SER A 28 -6.23 -30.64 -12.92
C SER A 28 -5.76 -29.85 -11.71
N ARG A 29 -4.88 -28.85 -11.90
CA ARG A 29 -4.43 -27.98 -10.82
C ARG A 29 -5.55 -27.09 -10.27
N ILE A 30 -6.43 -26.57 -11.14
CA ILE A 30 -7.63 -25.82 -10.72
C ILE A 30 -8.51 -26.71 -9.86
N SER A 31 -8.84 -27.91 -10.32
CA SER A 31 -9.70 -28.83 -9.58
C SER A 31 -9.13 -29.24 -8.23
N ILE A 32 -7.80 -29.46 -8.12
CA ILE A 32 -7.16 -29.72 -6.82
C ILE A 32 -7.35 -28.54 -5.87
N ILE A 33 -7.09 -27.30 -6.33
CA ILE A 33 -7.23 -26.11 -5.48
C ILE A 33 -8.71 -25.88 -5.10
N GLU A 34 -9.65 -26.14 -6.01
CA GLU A 34 -11.09 -26.06 -5.72
C GLU A 34 -11.51 -27.07 -4.66
N THR A 35 -11.04 -28.32 -4.76
CA THR A 35 -11.26 -29.35 -3.74
C THR A 35 -10.65 -28.93 -2.40
N ASP A 36 -9.40 -28.45 -2.38
CA ASP A 36 -8.73 -28.00 -1.16
C ASP A 36 -9.54 -26.87 -0.48
N ILE A 37 -10.09 -25.93 -1.26
CA ILE A 37 -10.95 -24.84 -0.75
C ILE A 37 -12.27 -25.38 -0.19
N GLU A 38 -12.87 -26.39 -0.82
CA GLU A 38 -14.11 -27.01 -0.33
C GLU A 38 -13.86 -27.74 1.00
N GLU A 39 -12.77 -28.49 1.10
CA GLU A 39 -12.36 -29.17 2.33
C GLU A 39 -12.06 -28.20 3.47
N MET A 40 -11.70 -26.93 3.19
CA MET A 40 -11.52 -25.92 4.22
C MET A 40 -12.79 -25.66 5.03
N TYR A 41 -13.98 -25.77 4.43
CA TYR A 41 -15.24 -25.52 5.15
C TYR A 41 -15.47 -26.52 6.29
N GLU A 42 -14.90 -27.71 6.20
CA GLU A 42 -15.02 -28.75 7.23
C GLU A 42 -14.13 -28.47 8.46
N ARG A 43 -13.10 -27.61 8.34
CA ARG A 43 -12.09 -27.33 9.38
C ARG A 43 -12.60 -26.56 10.59
N ASN A 44 -13.81 -25.99 10.52
CA ASN A 44 -14.48 -25.41 11.68
C ASN A 44 -15.06 -26.49 12.60
N THR A 45 -15.24 -27.72 12.11
CA THR A 45 -15.69 -28.84 12.92
C THR A 45 -14.53 -29.30 13.81
N PRO A 46 -14.69 -29.30 15.14
CA PRO A 46 -13.62 -29.77 16.02
C PRO A 46 -13.23 -31.20 15.70
N SER A 47 -11.96 -31.43 15.41
CA SER A 47 -11.41 -32.77 15.17
C SER A 47 -10.41 -33.13 16.26
N LEU A 48 -10.39 -34.42 16.61
CA LEU A 48 -9.41 -34.96 17.54
C LEU A 48 -8.04 -35.00 16.87
N CYS A 49 -7.08 -34.25 17.41
CA CYS A 49 -5.69 -34.22 16.97
C CYS A 49 -4.78 -34.75 18.09
N SER A 50 -3.61 -35.26 17.70
CA SER A 50 -2.54 -35.64 18.61
C SER A 50 -1.28 -34.87 18.27
N ASP A 51 -0.60 -34.34 19.29
CA ASP A 51 0.77 -33.85 19.13
C ASP A 51 1.74 -35.04 19.25
N ASP A 52 2.40 -35.38 18.15
CA ASP A 52 3.33 -36.51 18.07
C ASP A 52 4.55 -36.35 18.99
N VAL A 53 4.87 -35.12 19.41
CA VAL A 53 6.02 -34.82 20.28
C VAL A 53 5.66 -34.96 21.75
N THR A 54 4.49 -34.45 22.16
CA THR A 54 4.05 -34.49 23.57
C THR A 54 3.14 -35.67 23.89
N GLY A 55 2.64 -36.38 22.88
CA GLY A 55 1.66 -37.47 23.02
C GLY A 55 0.27 -36.98 23.46
N LEU A 56 0.04 -35.67 23.45
CA LEU A 56 -1.17 -35.07 24.00
C LEU A 56 -2.29 -35.07 22.95
N ILE A 57 -3.45 -35.56 23.34
CA ILE A 57 -4.65 -35.56 22.50
C ILE A 57 -5.47 -34.32 22.84
N TYR A 58 -5.79 -33.51 21.83
CA TYR A 58 -6.58 -32.28 21.96
C TYR A 58 -7.56 -32.12 20.81
N TYR A 59 -8.55 -31.24 20.97
CA TYR A 59 -9.44 -30.86 19.89
C TYR A 59 -8.91 -29.61 19.21
N GLU A 60 -8.70 -29.68 17.89
CA GLU A 60 -8.37 -28.53 17.07
C GLU A 60 -9.62 -28.07 16.32
N SER A 61 -9.86 -26.76 16.30
CA SER A 61 -10.91 -26.16 15.48
C SER A 61 -10.45 -24.80 14.98
N TYR A 62 -10.73 -24.49 13.72
CA TYR A 62 -10.48 -23.15 13.18
C TYR A 62 -11.60 -22.21 13.61
N SER A 63 -11.25 -21.05 14.18
CA SER A 63 -12.23 -19.99 14.40
C SER A 63 -12.86 -19.58 13.06
N VAL A 64 -14.19 -19.45 13.03
CA VAL A 64 -14.96 -19.10 11.83
C VAL A 64 -14.41 -17.85 11.10
N GLU A 65 -14.00 -16.83 11.86
CA GLU A 65 -13.47 -15.57 11.31
C GLU A 65 -12.16 -15.80 10.54
N ASN A 66 -11.18 -16.48 11.15
CA ASN A 66 -9.90 -16.78 10.50
C ASN A 66 -10.09 -17.74 9.31
N LEU A 67 -11.02 -18.70 9.43
CA LEU A 67 -11.33 -19.60 8.33
C LEU A 67 -11.92 -18.86 7.13
N ALA A 68 -12.84 -17.93 7.37
CA ALA A 68 -13.42 -17.11 6.32
C ALA A 68 -12.35 -16.27 5.59
N ILE A 69 -11.42 -15.66 6.33
CA ILE A 69 -10.30 -14.92 5.74
C ILE A 69 -9.43 -15.85 4.87
N ALA A 70 -9.06 -17.01 5.39
CA ALA A 70 -8.22 -17.97 4.65
C ALA A 70 -8.89 -18.46 3.35
N ILE A 71 -10.20 -18.77 3.40
CA ILE A 71 -10.97 -19.18 2.22
C ILE A 71 -11.01 -18.05 1.17
N ILE A 72 -11.22 -16.80 1.59
CA ILE A 72 -11.21 -15.64 0.69
C ILE A 72 -9.84 -15.51 0.01
N GLU A 73 -8.75 -15.60 0.77
CA GLU A 73 -7.40 -15.51 0.24
C GLU A 73 -7.08 -16.64 -0.76
N GLU A 74 -7.46 -17.88 -0.46
CA GLU A 74 -7.27 -19.00 -1.39
C GLU A 74 -8.10 -18.84 -2.67
N ARG A 75 -9.35 -18.39 -2.57
CA ARG A 75 -10.16 -18.06 -3.76
C ARG A 75 -9.55 -16.94 -4.61
N GLU A 76 -8.99 -15.92 -3.97
CA GLU A 76 -8.27 -14.87 -4.71
C GLU A 76 -7.02 -15.41 -5.42
N LYS A 77 -6.25 -16.27 -4.76
CA LYS A 77 -5.08 -16.93 -5.37
C LYS A 77 -5.50 -17.79 -6.56
N LEU A 78 -6.59 -18.56 -6.44
CA LEU A 78 -7.17 -19.35 -7.53
C LEU A 78 -7.56 -18.46 -8.71
N ASN A 79 -8.27 -17.36 -8.47
CA ASN A 79 -8.66 -16.41 -9.52
C ASN A 79 -7.43 -15.81 -10.23
N LYS A 80 -6.39 -15.43 -9.48
CA LYS A 80 -5.13 -14.95 -10.03
C LYS A 80 -4.44 -16.02 -10.88
N TYR A 81 -4.46 -17.27 -10.44
CA TYR A 81 -3.92 -18.41 -11.20
C TYR A 81 -4.68 -18.61 -12.51
N ILE A 82 -6.02 -18.67 -12.48
CA ILE A 82 -6.87 -18.81 -13.68
C ILE A 82 -6.59 -17.69 -14.68
N ALA A 83 -6.58 -16.44 -14.22
CA ALA A 83 -6.32 -15.28 -15.08
C ALA A 83 -4.90 -15.29 -15.69
N LYS A 84 -3.91 -15.84 -14.98
CA LYS A 84 -2.55 -16.03 -15.52
C LYS A 84 -2.52 -17.15 -16.55
N SER A 85 -3.07 -18.32 -16.23
CA SER A 85 -3.14 -19.49 -17.10
C SER A 85 -3.88 -19.21 -18.40
N ASN A 86 -4.99 -18.48 -18.36
CA ASN A 86 -5.72 -18.07 -19.56
C ASN A 86 -4.89 -17.17 -20.48
N ARG A 87 -4.08 -16.26 -19.92
CA ARG A 87 -3.16 -15.43 -20.72
C ARG A 87 -2.06 -16.26 -21.37
N ASP A 88 -1.50 -17.22 -20.63
CA ASP A 88 -0.46 -18.11 -21.12
C ASP A 88 -1.00 -19.03 -22.23
N LEU A 89 -2.19 -19.62 -22.04
CA LEU A 89 -2.86 -20.42 -23.07
C LEU A 89 -3.21 -19.59 -24.31
N LYS A 90 -3.69 -18.36 -24.14
CA LYS A 90 -3.95 -17.46 -25.28
C LYS A 90 -2.67 -17.22 -26.09
N ALA A 91 -1.54 -17.00 -25.42
CA ALA A 91 -0.25 -16.85 -26.09
C ALA A 91 0.15 -18.14 -26.83
N PHE A 92 0.00 -19.28 -26.19
CA PHE A 92 0.26 -20.60 -26.78
C PHE A 92 -0.55 -20.82 -28.06
N TYR A 93 -1.87 -20.65 -28.03
CA TYR A 93 -2.72 -20.85 -29.21
C TYR A 93 -2.45 -19.83 -30.30
N THR A 94 -2.13 -18.58 -29.95
CA THR A 94 -1.78 -17.55 -30.95
C THR A 94 -0.53 -17.94 -31.75
N VAL A 95 0.49 -18.50 -31.08
CA VAL A 95 1.70 -18.97 -31.76
C VAL A 95 1.44 -20.27 -32.51
N LEU A 96 0.69 -21.20 -31.90
CA LEU A 96 0.31 -22.45 -32.53
C LEU A 96 -0.45 -22.24 -33.85
N ASP A 97 -1.25 -21.17 -33.95
CA ASP A 97 -2.00 -20.86 -35.15
C ASP A 97 -1.16 -20.45 -36.36
N GLN A 98 0.11 -20.12 -36.16
CA GLN A 98 1.07 -19.82 -37.23
C GLN A 98 1.65 -21.08 -37.89
N TYR A 99 1.46 -22.25 -37.28
CA TYR A 99 1.96 -23.52 -37.78
C TYR A 99 0.91 -24.22 -38.66
N ASN A 100 1.35 -25.10 -39.57
CA ASN A 100 0.44 -25.89 -40.40
C ASN A 100 -0.26 -26.98 -39.55
N ASP A 101 -1.44 -27.45 -39.98
CA ASP A 101 -2.20 -28.49 -39.26
C ASP A 101 -1.42 -29.76 -38.87
N PRO A 102 -0.54 -30.36 -39.72
CA PRO A 102 0.28 -31.50 -39.29
C PRO A 102 1.24 -31.13 -38.15
N ASP A 103 1.84 -29.95 -38.20
CA ASP A 103 2.75 -29.46 -37.18
C ASP A 103 2.00 -29.15 -35.88
N LYS A 104 0.82 -28.53 -35.97
CA LYS A 104 -0.06 -28.31 -34.81
C LYS A 104 -0.38 -29.64 -34.11
N LYS A 105 -0.68 -30.69 -34.89
CA LYS A 105 -0.97 -32.03 -34.35
C LYS A 105 0.25 -32.60 -33.63
N ASN A 106 1.43 -32.48 -34.22
CA ASN A 106 2.68 -32.96 -33.61
C ASN A 106 3.02 -32.20 -32.32
N ILE A 107 2.88 -30.87 -32.29
CA ILE A 107 3.09 -30.05 -31.09
C ILE A 107 2.10 -30.43 -29.99
N LYS A 108 0.81 -30.57 -30.30
CA LYS A 108 -0.19 -31.03 -29.31
C LYS A 108 0.12 -32.42 -28.78
N LYS A 109 0.54 -33.34 -29.66
CA LYS A 109 0.93 -34.71 -29.29
C LYS A 109 2.15 -34.71 -28.35
N TYR A 110 3.14 -33.87 -28.63
CA TYR A 110 4.30 -33.68 -27.76
C TYR A 110 3.89 -33.27 -26.34
N ILE A 111 3.00 -32.29 -26.21
CA ILE A 111 2.56 -31.76 -24.90
C ILE A 111 1.74 -32.80 -24.12
N LYS A 112 0.90 -33.56 -24.82
CA LYS A 112 0.03 -34.56 -24.19
C LYS A 112 0.76 -35.85 -23.83
N GLU A 113 1.58 -36.37 -24.75
CA GLU A 113 2.14 -37.73 -24.68
C GLU A 113 3.65 -37.74 -24.43
N ARG A 114 4.29 -36.56 -24.33
CA ARG A 114 5.76 -36.42 -24.25
C ARG A 114 6.48 -37.15 -25.39
N SER A 115 5.85 -37.17 -26.56
CA SER A 115 6.39 -37.84 -27.75
C SER A 115 7.76 -37.26 -28.11
N THR A 116 8.76 -38.08 -28.41
CA THR A 116 10.08 -37.61 -28.85
C THR A 116 10.17 -37.39 -30.36
N ALA A 117 9.02 -37.38 -31.06
CA ALA A 117 8.96 -37.14 -32.49
C ALA A 117 9.08 -35.64 -32.81
N HIS A 118 9.72 -35.31 -33.93
CA HIS A 118 9.83 -33.95 -34.47
C HIS A 118 10.41 -32.90 -33.50
N LEU A 119 11.47 -33.26 -32.75
CA LEU A 119 12.10 -32.36 -31.76
C LEU A 119 12.51 -31.00 -32.34
N ASN A 120 13.02 -30.95 -33.58
CA ASN A 120 13.38 -29.69 -34.25
C ASN A 120 12.18 -28.73 -34.41
N LEU A 121 10.98 -29.28 -34.69
CA LEU A 121 9.74 -28.52 -34.77
C LEU A 121 9.37 -27.98 -33.38
N ILE A 122 9.51 -28.81 -32.35
CA ILE A 122 9.22 -28.43 -30.96
C ILE A 122 10.16 -27.32 -30.48
N ASP A 123 11.44 -27.41 -30.80
CA ASP A 123 12.42 -26.40 -30.43
C ASP A 123 12.19 -25.07 -31.15
N SER A 124 11.78 -25.12 -32.42
CA SER A 124 11.34 -23.94 -33.16
C SER A 124 10.13 -23.30 -32.49
N PHE A 125 9.13 -24.11 -32.14
CA PHE A 125 7.92 -23.66 -31.44
C PHE A 125 8.24 -23.03 -30.07
N LYS A 126 9.13 -23.63 -29.28
CA LYS A 126 9.57 -23.08 -27.98
C LYS A 126 10.25 -21.72 -28.12
N ARG A 127 11.08 -21.53 -29.16
CA ARG A 127 11.74 -20.25 -29.45
C ARG A 127 10.72 -19.19 -29.86
N ASP A 128 9.79 -19.54 -30.74
CA ASP A 128 8.75 -18.60 -31.19
C ASP A 128 7.81 -18.19 -30.06
N LEU A 129 7.39 -19.16 -29.23
CA LEU A 129 6.57 -18.89 -28.07
C LEU A 129 7.31 -18.03 -27.04
N TYR A 130 8.61 -18.27 -26.83
CA TYR A 130 9.45 -17.39 -25.99
C TYR A 130 9.47 -15.95 -26.53
N LYS A 131 9.78 -15.77 -27.83
CA LYS A 131 9.82 -14.45 -28.49
C LYS A 131 8.49 -13.71 -28.39
N TYR A 132 7.37 -14.42 -28.59
CA TYR A 132 6.04 -13.85 -28.50
C TYR A 132 5.72 -13.35 -27.08
N ILE A 133 6.04 -14.15 -26.05
CA ILE A 133 5.82 -13.79 -24.65
C ILE A 133 6.69 -12.62 -24.23
N ASP A 134 7.97 -12.63 -24.58
CA ASP A 134 8.89 -11.54 -24.26
C ASP A 134 8.45 -10.23 -24.94
N SER A 135 8.06 -10.30 -26.21
CA SER A 135 7.49 -9.16 -26.94
C SER A 135 6.23 -8.61 -26.26
N ASN A 136 5.32 -9.47 -25.83
CA ASN A 136 4.11 -9.06 -25.11
C ASN A 136 4.40 -8.49 -23.72
N ARG A 137 5.41 -9.01 -23.01
CA ARG A 137 5.89 -8.43 -21.75
C ARG A 137 6.45 -7.03 -21.99
N ASN A 138 7.26 -6.85 -23.01
CA ASN A 138 7.86 -5.56 -23.36
C ASN A 138 6.80 -4.55 -23.79
N LYS A 139 5.77 -4.97 -24.56
CA LYS A 139 4.62 -4.12 -24.90
C LYS A 139 3.86 -3.67 -23.64
N ARG A 140 3.56 -4.60 -22.72
CA ARG A 140 2.89 -4.25 -21.45
C ARG A 140 3.72 -3.31 -20.59
N ASN A 141 5.02 -3.55 -20.47
CA ASN A 141 5.91 -2.67 -19.72
C ASN A 141 5.99 -1.26 -20.34
N LYS A 142 5.97 -1.15 -21.67
CA LYS A 142 5.89 0.15 -22.35
C LYS A 142 4.57 0.86 -22.05
N VAL A 143 3.44 0.16 -22.10
CA VAL A 143 2.13 0.73 -21.75
C VAL A 143 2.10 1.15 -20.28
N ILE A 144 2.56 0.31 -19.35
CA ILE A 144 2.63 0.65 -17.92
C ILE A 144 3.53 1.86 -17.69
N ASN A 145 4.69 1.93 -18.35
CA ASN A 145 5.56 3.11 -18.24
C ASN A 145 4.88 4.35 -18.82
N GLN A 146 4.22 4.25 -19.98
CA GLN A 146 3.48 5.36 -20.55
C GLN A 146 2.33 5.80 -19.63
N GLU A 147 1.52 4.87 -19.13
CA GLU A 147 0.44 5.12 -18.18
C GLU A 147 0.98 5.68 -16.87
N SER A 148 2.14 5.24 -16.37
CA SER A 148 2.78 5.83 -15.20
C SER A 148 3.24 7.26 -15.49
N TYR A 149 3.85 7.54 -16.65
CA TYR A 149 4.17 8.92 -17.06
C TYR A 149 2.90 9.78 -17.23
N TYR A 150 1.81 9.22 -17.76
CA TYR A 150 0.53 9.93 -17.90
C TYR A 150 -0.15 10.15 -16.55
N THR A 151 -0.17 9.17 -15.65
CA THR A 151 -0.72 9.31 -14.29
C THR A 151 0.16 10.17 -13.42
N ASP A 152 1.49 10.16 -13.59
CA ASP A 152 2.41 11.07 -12.90
C ASP A 152 2.25 12.49 -13.43
N SER A 153 2.16 12.72 -14.74
CA SER A 153 1.90 14.05 -15.30
C SER A 153 0.49 14.58 -14.96
N GLN A 154 -0.51 13.70 -14.88
CA GLN A 154 -1.82 14.04 -14.34
C GLN A 154 -1.77 14.27 -12.84
N ARG A 155 -1.00 13.50 -12.06
CA ARG A 155 -0.71 13.77 -10.64
C ARG A 155 0.08 15.06 -10.47
N PHE A 156 0.94 15.47 -11.38
CA PHE A 156 1.57 16.80 -11.32
C PHE A 156 0.57 17.91 -11.63
N LYS A 157 -0.46 17.64 -12.46
CA LYS A 157 -1.56 18.57 -12.73
C LYS A 157 -2.68 18.55 -11.67
N SER A 158 -2.89 17.44 -10.96
CA SER A 158 -3.96 17.21 -9.97
C SER A 158 -3.46 17.21 -8.52
N ASN A 159 -2.17 16.96 -8.28
CA ASN A 159 -1.46 17.30 -7.04
C ASN A 159 -1.07 18.78 -6.99
N SER A 160 -1.78 19.63 -7.73
CA SER A 160 -2.25 20.86 -7.10
C SER A 160 -3.35 20.53 -6.07
N TYR A 161 -3.05 19.63 -5.13
CA TYR A 161 -3.72 19.66 -3.84
C TYR A 161 -3.35 21.02 -3.24
N PRO A 162 -4.32 21.86 -2.84
CA PRO A 162 -4.04 23.21 -2.34
C PRO A 162 -3.19 23.21 -1.06
N HIS A 163 -2.94 22.03 -0.51
CA HIS A 163 -2.40 21.77 0.80
C HIS A 163 -1.17 20.86 0.67
N LYS A 164 0.03 21.46 0.83
CA LYS A 164 1.35 20.80 0.73
C LYS A 164 1.66 19.83 1.87
N HIS A 165 0.73 19.69 2.82
CA HIS A 165 0.94 19.09 4.12
C HIS A 165 -0.28 18.24 4.51
N THR A 166 -0.09 17.22 5.35
CA THR A 166 -1.21 16.43 5.89
C THR A 166 -2.09 17.29 6.79
N LEU A 167 -3.37 16.96 6.98
CA LEU A 167 -4.29 17.71 7.87
C LEU A 167 -3.70 18.01 9.26
N ASN A 168 -2.95 17.06 9.82
CA ASN A 168 -2.26 17.25 11.10
C ASN A 168 -1.09 18.24 11.00
N GLN A 169 -0.31 18.19 9.91
CA GLN A 169 0.76 19.14 9.65
C GLN A 169 0.22 20.55 9.38
N GLU A 170 -0.90 20.68 8.68
CA GLU A 170 -1.57 21.97 8.44
C GLU A 170 -2.10 22.59 9.71
N ARG A 171 -2.68 21.78 10.60
CA ARG A 171 -3.09 22.24 11.92
C ARG A 171 -1.90 22.79 12.71
N VAL A 172 -0.78 22.07 12.73
CA VAL A 172 0.45 22.51 13.40
C VAL A 172 1.01 23.80 12.80
N ILE A 173 1.03 23.94 11.48
CA ILE A 173 1.50 25.16 10.80
C ILE A 173 0.57 26.34 11.12
N LYS A 174 -0.75 26.11 11.09
CA LYS A 174 -1.74 27.13 11.44
C LYS A 174 -1.59 27.58 12.89
N ASP A 175 -1.41 26.66 13.82
CA ASP A 175 -1.22 26.98 15.24
C ASP A 175 0.07 27.80 15.45
N LYS A 176 1.17 27.44 14.77
CA LYS A 176 2.42 28.24 14.79
C LYS A 176 2.24 29.64 14.21
N LEU A 177 1.55 29.77 13.08
CA LEU A 177 1.25 31.07 12.47
C LEU A 177 0.36 31.94 13.35
N ILE A 178 -0.59 31.35 14.06
CA ILE A 178 -1.44 32.06 15.04
C ILE A 178 -0.57 32.56 16.19
N ASP A 179 0.29 31.70 16.75
CA ASP A 179 1.20 32.06 17.84
C ASP A 179 2.19 33.17 17.41
N GLU A 180 2.79 33.07 16.22
CA GLU A 180 3.67 34.10 15.64
C GLU A 180 2.93 35.41 15.39
N ASN A 181 1.72 35.37 14.83
CA ASN A 181 0.92 36.56 14.61
C ASN A 181 0.58 37.25 15.93
N GLU A 182 0.18 36.51 16.97
CA GLU A 182 -0.12 37.08 18.29
C GLU A 182 1.12 37.69 18.96
N LYS A 183 2.29 37.06 18.78
CA LYS A 183 3.58 37.59 19.25
C LYS A 183 3.97 38.89 18.53
N ASN A 184 3.67 39.00 17.23
CA ASN A 184 4.04 40.14 16.40
C ASN A 184 3.03 41.31 16.45
N ILE A 185 1.97 41.23 17.26
CA ILE A 185 1.03 42.34 17.45
C ILE A 185 1.76 43.51 18.14
N SER A 186 1.70 44.69 17.52
CA SER A 186 2.20 45.95 18.11
C SER A 186 1.62 46.17 19.52
N ILE A 187 2.44 46.70 20.42
CA ILE A 187 2.08 46.92 21.82
C ILE A 187 0.82 47.78 21.99
N GLU A 188 0.61 48.75 21.09
CA GLU A 188 -0.58 49.63 21.08
C GLU A 188 -1.86 48.85 20.78
N VAL A 189 -1.81 48.00 19.75
CA VAL A 189 -2.93 47.13 19.35
C VAL A 189 -3.20 46.08 20.42
N PHE A 190 -2.14 45.57 21.07
CA PHE A 190 -2.24 44.64 22.19
C PHE A 190 -2.98 45.29 23.37
N ILE A 191 -2.60 46.51 23.76
CA ILE A 191 -3.26 47.26 24.85
C ILE A 191 -4.74 47.52 24.53
N GLU A 192 -5.06 47.95 23.30
CA GLU A 192 -6.44 48.15 22.86
C GLU A 192 -7.27 46.85 22.93
N LYS A 193 -6.68 45.72 22.53
CA LYS A 193 -7.30 44.39 22.67
C LYS A 193 -7.59 44.09 24.14
N LEU A 194 -6.65 44.37 25.05
CA LEU A 194 -6.86 44.15 26.49
C LEU A 194 -7.99 45.01 27.06
N LYS A 195 -8.16 46.27 26.62
CA LYS A 195 -9.23 47.15 27.12
C LYS A 195 -10.63 46.61 26.81
N ARG A 196 -10.81 45.99 25.64
CA ARG A 196 -12.12 45.51 25.15
C ARG A 196 -12.60 44.21 25.78
N LEU A 197 -11.72 43.45 26.42
CA LEU A 197 -12.08 42.17 27.05
C LEU A 197 -12.89 42.40 28.34
N ASP A 198 -13.90 41.59 28.61
CA ASP A 198 -14.52 41.53 29.93
C ASP A 198 -13.61 40.76 30.92
N ASN A 199 -13.99 40.69 32.20
CA ASN A 199 -13.16 40.04 33.22
C ASN A 199 -12.97 38.53 32.97
N LYS A 200 -13.95 37.86 32.36
CA LYS A 200 -13.87 36.42 32.05
C LYS A 200 -12.93 36.18 30.88
N SER A 201 -13.14 36.83 29.75
CA SER A 201 -12.31 36.69 28.56
C SER A 201 -10.89 37.22 28.81
N PHE A 202 -10.70 38.20 29.69
CA PHE A 202 -9.36 38.65 30.09
C PHE A 202 -8.56 37.56 30.82
N LYS A 203 -9.20 36.78 31.72
CA LYS A 203 -8.53 35.64 32.37
C LYS A 203 -8.21 34.53 31.38
N GLU A 204 -9.15 34.18 30.50
CA GLU A 204 -8.91 33.18 29.44
C GLU A 204 -7.79 33.62 28.51
N PHE A 205 -7.75 34.92 28.17
CA PHE A 205 -6.69 35.50 27.36
C PHE A 205 -5.32 35.34 28.02
N ILE A 206 -5.23 35.55 29.35
CA ILE A 206 -4.01 35.35 30.13
C ILE A 206 -3.56 33.89 30.06
N TYR A 207 -4.45 32.94 30.37
CA TYR A 207 -4.09 31.52 30.45
C TYR A 207 -3.81 30.84 29.11
N LYS A 208 -4.08 31.52 27.99
CA LYS A 208 -3.67 31.09 26.64
C LYS A 208 -2.27 31.55 26.25
N ARG A 209 -1.62 32.40 27.06
CA ARG A 209 -0.28 32.92 26.76
C ARG A 209 0.81 31.90 27.11
N ASN A 210 1.73 31.71 26.18
CA ASN A 210 2.90 30.86 26.36
C ASN A 210 4.11 31.52 25.68
N VAL A 211 5.30 30.94 25.87
CA VAL A 211 6.59 31.48 25.38
C VAL A 211 6.61 31.72 23.87
N ASN A 212 5.79 30.98 23.10
CA ASN A 212 5.77 31.07 21.64
C ASN A 212 4.86 32.19 21.12
N ASN A 213 3.92 32.68 21.93
CA ASN A 213 2.85 33.59 21.46
C ASN A 213 2.74 34.92 22.22
N ILE A 214 3.75 35.26 23.02
CA ILE A 214 3.85 36.53 23.72
C ILE A 214 5.30 37.05 23.69
N THR A 215 5.48 38.36 23.66
CA THR A 215 6.78 39.02 23.82
C THR A 215 7.00 39.47 25.26
N PHE A 216 8.27 39.70 25.65
CA PHE A 216 8.61 40.22 26.97
C PHE A 216 7.92 41.57 27.27
N GLU A 217 7.82 42.47 26.29
CA GLU A 217 7.11 43.76 26.44
C GLU A 217 5.60 43.59 26.69
N GLN A 218 4.97 42.64 26.00
CA GLN A 218 3.56 42.28 26.21
C GLN A 218 3.35 41.64 27.60
N VAL A 219 4.30 40.84 28.07
CA VAL A 219 4.29 40.29 29.45
C VAL A 219 4.32 41.42 30.47
N LEU A 220 5.25 42.38 30.35
CA LEU A 220 5.33 43.54 31.25
C LEU A 220 4.03 44.34 31.27
N THR A 221 3.42 44.50 30.10
CA THR A 221 2.12 45.17 29.95
C THR A 221 1.01 44.42 30.68
N LEU A 222 0.93 43.10 30.55
CA LEU A 222 -0.04 42.28 31.28
C LEU A 222 0.16 42.37 32.80
N LEU A 223 1.41 42.30 33.28
CA LEU A 223 1.71 42.42 34.72
C LEU A 223 1.25 43.77 35.30
N ASN A 224 1.31 44.84 34.50
CA ASN A 224 0.81 46.16 34.90
C ASN A 224 -0.72 46.29 34.85
N VAL A 225 -1.39 45.58 33.93
CA VAL A 225 -2.84 45.68 33.71
C VAL A 225 -3.63 44.75 34.64
N ILE A 226 -3.11 43.55 34.94
CA ILE A 226 -3.79 42.53 35.75
C ILE A 226 -4.27 43.09 37.11
N PRO A 227 -3.44 43.78 37.92
CA PRO A 227 -3.86 44.31 39.22
C PRO A 227 -4.88 45.44 39.13
N LYS A 228 -4.94 46.14 38.00
CA LYS A 228 -5.85 47.26 37.75
C LYS A 228 -7.22 46.80 37.29
N LYS A 229 -7.27 45.66 36.58
CA LYS A 229 -8.49 45.19 35.92
C LYS A 229 -9.23 44.10 36.70
N LEU A 230 -8.51 43.24 37.41
CA LEU A 230 -9.12 42.15 38.17
C LEU A 230 -9.40 42.55 39.63
N PRO A 231 -10.46 42.00 40.26
CA PRO A 231 -10.68 42.15 41.68
C PRO A 231 -9.48 41.65 42.49
N LYS A 232 -9.13 42.33 43.59
CA LYS A 232 -7.96 41.99 44.43
C LYS A 232 -7.86 40.49 44.80
N ARG A 233 -8.99 39.82 45.01
CA ARG A 233 -9.08 38.39 45.36
C ARG A 233 -8.67 37.44 44.22
N GLU A 234 -8.63 37.93 42.98
CA GLU A 234 -8.43 37.13 41.77
C GLU A 234 -7.13 37.46 41.02
N VAL A 235 -6.37 38.46 41.48
CA VAL A 235 -5.13 38.95 40.84
C VAL A 235 -3.98 37.94 40.95
N THR A 236 -3.84 37.26 42.09
CA THR A 236 -2.65 36.47 42.41
C THR A 236 -2.37 35.34 41.41
N LYS A 237 -3.41 34.58 41.01
CA LYS A 237 -3.21 33.42 40.12
C LYS A 237 -2.85 33.83 38.68
N PRO A 238 -3.56 34.76 38.01
CA PRO A 238 -3.20 35.21 36.67
C PRO A 238 -1.86 35.97 36.63
N TYR A 239 -1.57 36.74 37.68
CA TYR A 239 -0.30 37.47 37.79
C TYR A 239 0.91 36.52 37.86
N ASN A 240 0.86 35.52 38.74
CA ASN A 240 1.94 34.54 38.87
C ASN A 240 2.11 33.72 37.59
N TYR A 241 1.01 33.32 36.93
CA TYR A 241 1.07 32.60 35.66
C TYR A 241 1.82 33.39 34.57
N ILE A 242 1.46 34.66 34.35
CA ILE A 242 2.14 35.50 33.35
C ILE A 242 3.60 35.77 33.75
N ARG A 243 3.88 35.94 35.05
CA ARG A 243 5.26 36.08 35.53
C ARG A 243 6.11 34.87 35.18
N ASP A 244 5.59 33.67 35.39
CA ASP A 244 6.30 32.42 35.12
C ASP A 244 6.48 32.17 33.61
N VAL A 245 5.52 32.58 32.78
CA VAL A 245 5.69 32.63 31.31
C VAL A 245 6.79 33.62 30.94
N GLY A 246 6.77 34.81 31.52
CA GLY A 246 7.78 35.87 31.32
C GLY A 246 9.20 35.44 31.62
N LEU A 247 9.42 34.72 32.73
CA LEU A 247 10.73 34.18 33.09
C LEU A 247 11.30 33.21 32.06
N LYS A 248 10.44 32.59 31.24
CA LYS A 248 10.83 31.67 30.16
C LYS A 248 10.91 32.35 28.79
N THR A 249 10.55 33.63 28.69
CA THR A 249 10.56 34.41 27.44
C THR A 249 11.83 35.27 27.27
N ASN A 250 12.71 35.27 28.28
CA ASN A 250 14.04 35.92 28.29
C ASN A 250 15.16 34.92 28.03
#